data_AF-A0A2I0JTQ9-F1
#
_entry.id   AF-A0A2I0JTQ9-F1
#
_cell.length_a   1.000
_cell.length_b   1.000
_cell.length_c   1.000
_cell.angle_alpha   90.00
_cell.angle_beta   90.00
_cell.angle_gamma   90.00
#
_symmetry.space_group_name_H-M   'P 1'
#
loop_
_entity.id
_entity.type
_entity.pdbx_description
1 polymer ?
#
loop_
_entity_poly.entity_id
_entity_poly.type
_entity_poly.pdbx_seq_one_letter_code
_entity_poly.pdbx_strand_id
1 'polypeptide(L)'
;MAKLVFFLIVLLSVLSLVVQSSLEPSSREVPVQRSKISCLPGRVRCLFPSFRTCFQVWQVCPPECPFDCVIDCRMCRAVCRCNLPGAVCQDPRFVGGDGNTFYFHGRKDEDFCLASDNDFHVNAHFIGKRNLNLTRDFTWVQSIGVIFACHKLLIAAERTSTWDGKIDHLSLALDDIPANVPTIEGFTWRSPSAPYVSFTWSGPTNGVVVEVKGKFRINADVVPITADESRVHGYNITDDSCFAHLELGFKFYNMSSEGGWSPRANLQARICEHGQGRGGHARHGWHA
;
A
#
# COMPACT_ATOMS: atom_id res chain seq x y z
N MET A 1 53.53 16.93 56.89
CA MET A 1 53.97 17.02 55.49
C MET A 1 52.98 16.36 54.52
N ALA A 2 52.59 15.09 54.71
CA ALA A 2 51.67 14.40 53.76
C ALA A 2 50.22 14.95 53.70
N LYS A 3 49.65 15.49 54.80
CA LYS A 3 48.27 16.03 54.79
C LYS A 3 48.12 17.39 54.09
N LEU A 4 49.20 18.16 53.95
CA LEU A 4 49.19 19.48 53.28
C LEU A 4 49.28 19.34 51.76
N VAL A 5 49.98 18.30 51.28
CA VAL A 5 50.12 18.00 49.84
C VAL A 5 48.79 17.50 49.25
N PHE A 6 48.01 16.71 50.01
CA PHE A 6 46.71 16.21 49.55
C PHE A 6 45.66 17.33 49.39
N PHE A 7 45.71 18.36 50.26
CA PHE A 7 44.79 19.50 50.18
C PHE A 7 45.09 20.42 48.99
N LEU A 8 46.36 20.61 48.62
CA LEU A 8 46.73 21.41 47.44
C LEU A 8 46.35 20.75 46.11
N ILE A 9 46.44 19.41 46.02
CA ILE A 9 46.08 18.67 44.79
C ILE A 9 44.57 18.72 44.55
N VAL A 10 43.75 18.66 45.60
CA VAL A 10 42.30 18.79 45.47
C VAL A 10 41.89 20.22 45.10
N LEU A 11 42.52 21.27 45.65
CA LEU A 11 42.19 22.65 45.26
C LEU A 11 42.52 22.96 43.79
N LEU A 12 43.62 22.42 43.27
CA LEU A 12 44.02 22.61 41.87
C LEU A 12 43.07 21.93 40.87
N SER A 13 42.40 20.83 41.24
CA SER A 13 41.45 20.16 40.34
C SER A 13 40.06 20.80 40.30
N VAL A 14 39.63 21.49 41.37
CA VAL A 14 38.34 22.22 41.36
C VAL A 14 38.43 23.54 40.57
N LEU A 15 39.61 24.16 40.50
CA LEU A 15 39.82 25.42 39.77
C LEU A 15 39.84 25.26 38.23
N SER A 16 39.94 24.05 37.70
CA SER A 16 39.92 23.81 36.24
C SER A 16 38.52 23.59 35.65
N LEU A 17 37.45 23.63 36.44
CA LEU A 17 36.08 23.35 35.98
C LEU A 17 35.19 24.59 35.76
N VAL A 18 35.71 25.81 35.90
CA VAL A 18 34.88 27.05 35.85
C VAL A 18 35.19 27.94 34.64
N VAL A 19 35.79 27.40 33.57
CA VAL A 19 35.96 28.16 32.31
C VAL A 19 35.34 27.40 31.16
N GLN A 20 34.02 27.53 31.02
CA GLN A 20 33.34 27.39 29.73
C GLN A 20 32.44 28.61 29.55
N SER A 21 33.06 29.65 28.99
CA SER A 21 32.40 30.84 28.48
C SER A 21 31.49 30.46 27.31
N SER A 22 30.21 30.78 27.47
CA SER A 22 29.15 30.73 26.48
C SER A 22 29.49 31.57 25.24
N LEU A 23 29.56 30.90 24.08
CA LEU A 23 29.48 31.52 22.76
C LEU A 23 28.19 31.04 22.09
N GLU A 24 27.11 31.82 22.23
CA GLU A 24 25.93 31.69 21.39
C GLU A 24 26.17 32.47 20.08
N PRO A 25 26.11 31.83 18.90
CA PRO A 25 26.09 32.57 17.66
C PRO A 25 24.67 33.08 17.39
N SER A 26 24.52 34.41 17.39
CA SER A 26 23.29 35.08 16.95
C SER A 26 23.05 34.79 15.46
N SER A 27 22.17 33.84 15.16
CA SER A 27 21.66 33.64 13.80
C SER A 27 20.48 34.59 13.55
N ARG A 28 20.71 35.62 12.73
CA ARG A 28 19.63 36.39 12.11
C ARG A 28 18.87 35.47 11.16
N GLU A 29 17.61 35.19 11.47
CA GLU A 29 16.71 34.47 10.55
C GLU A 29 16.37 35.39 9.36
N VAL A 30 16.85 35.01 8.18
CA VAL A 30 16.37 35.56 6.91
C VAL A 30 15.03 34.88 6.61
N PRO A 31 13.94 35.61 6.35
CA PRO A 31 12.65 34.99 6.05
C PRO A 31 12.75 34.27 4.71
N VAL A 32 12.76 32.94 4.74
CA VAL A 32 12.64 32.09 3.56
C VAL A 32 11.23 32.27 3.02
N GLN A 33 11.09 33.13 2.02
CA GLN A 33 9.87 33.26 1.24
C GLN A 33 9.70 31.97 0.44
N ARG A 34 8.97 31.00 1.02
CA ARG A 34 8.59 29.74 0.36
C ARG A 34 7.80 30.09 -0.89
N SER A 35 8.45 30.04 -2.04
CA SER A 35 7.76 29.99 -3.32
C SER A 35 6.89 28.73 -3.30
N LYS A 36 5.57 28.91 -3.39
CA LYS A 36 4.65 27.81 -3.67
C LYS A 36 5.02 27.28 -5.05
N ILE A 37 5.84 26.22 -5.09
CA ILE A 37 6.02 25.42 -6.29
C ILE A 37 4.65 24.82 -6.58
N SER A 38 3.88 25.43 -7.49
CA SER A 38 2.65 24.84 -7.97
C SER A 38 3.04 23.65 -8.86
N CYS A 39 2.94 22.44 -8.32
CA CYS A 39 3.12 21.23 -9.10
C CYS A 39 1.98 21.17 -10.13
N LEU A 40 2.30 21.32 -11.42
CA LEU A 40 1.29 21.29 -12.49
C LEU A 40 0.65 19.90 -12.54
N PRO A 41 -0.69 19.79 -12.70
CA PRO A 41 -1.36 18.50 -12.76
C PRO A 41 -0.83 17.66 -13.93
N GLY A 42 -0.73 16.36 -13.67
CA GLY A 42 -0.35 15.34 -14.64
C GLY A 42 -1.27 15.33 -15.86
N ARG A 43 -0.76 14.78 -16.95
CA ARG A 43 -1.50 14.63 -18.20
C ARG A 43 -1.33 13.21 -18.73
N VAL A 44 -2.42 12.65 -19.21
CA VAL A 44 -2.49 11.31 -19.80
C VAL A 44 -3.09 11.38 -21.19
N ARG A 45 -2.81 10.37 -22.03
CA ARG A 45 -3.35 10.30 -23.39
C ARG A 45 -3.59 8.87 -23.82
N CYS A 46 -4.58 8.67 -24.68
CA CYS A 46 -4.87 7.36 -25.23
C CYS A 46 -3.78 6.94 -26.22
N LEU A 47 -3.21 5.75 -26.05
CA LEU A 47 -2.19 5.20 -26.95
C LEU A 47 -2.73 4.13 -27.92
N PHE A 48 -4.05 3.90 -27.92
CA PHE A 48 -4.69 2.90 -28.77
C PHE A 48 -5.25 3.55 -30.05
N PRO A 49 -4.69 3.23 -31.24
CA PRO A 49 -5.12 3.83 -32.50
C PRO A 49 -6.58 3.56 -32.88
N SER A 50 -7.20 2.53 -32.30
CA SER A 50 -8.60 2.18 -32.52
C SER A 50 -9.57 3.29 -32.06
N PHE A 51 -9.20 4.08 -31.05
CA PHE A 51 -10.00 5.20 -30.56
C PHE A 51 -9.63 6.47 -31.30
N ARG A 52 -9.99 6.56 -32.59
CA ARG A 52 -9.52 7.60 -33.51
C ARG A 52 -9.65 9.04 -32.98
N THR A 53 -10.77 9.37 -32.34
CA THR A 53 -11.03 10.72 -31.81
C THR A 53 -10.27 11.03 -30.52
N CYS A 54 -9.77 10.00 -29.81
CA CYS A 54 -9.04 10.15 -28.56
C CYS A 54 -7.54 9.86 -28.68
N PHE A 55 -7.13 9.18 -29.75
CA PHE A 55 -5.76 8.75 -29.94
C PHE A 55 -4.80 9.94 -29.88
N GLN A 56 -3.82 9.84 -28.99
CA GLN A 56 -2.83 10.88 -28.69
C GLN A 56 -3.38 12.23 -28.21
N VAL A 57 -4.66 12.33 -27.86
CA VAL A 57 -5.24 13.53 -27.25
C VAL A 57 -4.88 13.57 -25.77
N TRP A 58 -4.25 14.65 -25.34
CA TRP A 58 -3.87 14.88 -23.94
C TRP A 58 -5.07 15.31 -23.11
N GLN A 59 -5.26 14.65 -21.97
CA GLN A 59 -6.25 14.97 -20.95
C GLN A 59 -5.53 15.34 -19.65
N VAL A 60 -6.02 16.36 -18.96
CA VAL A 60 -5.51 16.80 -17.66
C VAL A 60 -6.10 15.92 -16.57
N CYS A 61 -5.27 15.46 -15.63
CA CYS A 61 -5.74 14.68 -14.49
C CYS A 61 -6.73 15.48 -13.63
N PRO A 62 -7.80 14.84 -13.12
CA PRO A 62 -8.71 15.47 -12.18
C PRO A 62 -8.01 15.98 -10.90
N PRO A 63 -8.49 17.06 -10.26
CA PRO A 63 -7.90 17.58 -9.03
C PRO A 63 -7.86 16.60 -7.87
N GLU A 64 -8.75 15.59 -7.88
CA GLU A 64 -8.81 14.55 -6.85
C GLU A 64 -7.66 13.54 -6.96
N CYS A 65 -7.05 13.42 -8.15
CA CYS A 65 -5.93 12.52 -8.43
C CYS A 65 -4.96 13.19 -9.43
N PRO A 66 -4.37 14.34 -9.07
CA PRO A 66 -3.69 15.20 -10.02
C PRO A 66 -2.43 14.56 -10.62
N PHE A 67 -1.90 13.49 -10.01
CA PHE A 67 -0.70 12.79 -10.47
C PHE A 67 -0.91 11.29 -10.72
N ASP A 68 -2.07 10.74 -10.36
CA ASP A 68 -2.37 9.31 -10.50
C ASP A 68 -3.73 9.08 -11.19
N CYS A 69 -3.85 9.63 -12.38
CA CYS A 69 -4.99 9.38 -13.25
C CYS A 69 -4.59 8.46 -14.41
N VAL A 70 -5.59 7.81 -15.00
CA VAL A 70 -5.45 7.03 -16.23
C VAL A 70 -6.46 7.53 -17.27
N ILE A 71 -6.18 7.26 -18.54
CA ILE A 71 -7.10 7.62 -19.63
C ILE A 71 -8.14 6.51 -19.84
N ASP A 72 -9.42 6.86 -19.76
CA ASP A 72 -10.47 6.07 -20.39
C ASP A 72 -10.53 6.47 -21.87
N CYS A 73 -10.00 5.62 -22.75
CA CYS A 73 -10.00 5.87 -24.19
C CYS A 73 -11.40 5.86 -24.82
N ARG A 74 -12.36 5.15 -24.22
CA ARG A 74 -13.75 5.08 -24.72
C ARG A 74 -14.47 6.39 -24.45
N MET A 75 -14.31 6.94 -23.25
CA MET A 75 -14.89 8.25 -22.87
C MET A 75 -14.00 9.44 -23.27
N CYS A 76 -12.76 9.19 -23.64
CA CYS A 76 -11.70 10.16 -23.83
C CYS A 76 -11.51 11.13 -22.65
N ARG A 77 -11.48 10.59 -21.43
CA ARG A 77 -11.37 11.37 -20.20
C ARG A 77 -10.32 10.79 -19.27
N ALA A 78 -9.58 11.67 -18.61
CA ALA A 78 -8.72 11.29 -17.49
C ALA A 78 -9.58 10.96 -16.25
N VAL A 79 -9.37 9.79 -15.66
CA VAL A 79 -10.14 9.25 -14.54
C VAL A 79 -9.17 8.76 -13.47
N CYS A 80 -9.49 8.99 -12.20
CA CYS A 80 -8.71 8.45 -11.08
C CYS A 80 -8.81 6.92 -11.04
N ARG A 81 -7.70 6.24 -10.75
CA ARG A 81 -7.67 4.76 -10.67
C ARG A 81 -8.72 4.22 -9.70
N CYS A 82 -8.88 4.89 -8.56
CA CYS A 82 -9.85 4.56 -7.52
C CYS A 82 -11.33 4.67 -7.95
N ASN A 83 -11.61 5.18 -9.15
CA ASN A 83 -12.97 5.25 -9.70
C ASN A 83 -13.25 4.19 -10.77
N LEU A 84 -12.28 3.34 -11.09
CA LEU A 84 -12.46 2.30 -12.09
C LEU A 84 -13.00 1.00 -11.48
N PRO A 85 -13.73 0.18 -12.26
CA PRO A 85 -14.13 -1.16 -11.85
C PRO A 85 -12.94 -1.99 -11.36
N GLY A 86 -13.14 -2.69 -10.24
CA GLY A 86 -12.12 -3.47 -9.54
C GLY A 86 -11.25 -2.67 -8.58
N ALA A 87 -11.49 -1.37 -8.40
CA ALA A 87 -10.72 -0.56 -7.46
C ALA A 87 -11.08 -0.86 -6.00
N VAL A 88 -10.08 -0.85 -5.12
CA VAL A 88 -10.19 -0.81 -3.65
C VAL A 88 -9.24 0.26 -3.15
N CYS A 89 -9.77 1.39 -2.68
CA CYS A 89 -8.96 2.53 -2.24
C CYS A 89 -9.58 3.14 -0.98
N GLN A 90 -8.94 4.14 -0.38
CA GLN A 90 -9.51 4.89 0.75
C GLN A 90 -9.84 3.95 1.94
N ASP A 91 -10.94 4.16 2.67
CA ASP A 91 -11.23 3.58 3.99
C ASP A 91 -12.34 2.48 4.08
N PRO A 92 -12.17 1.32 3.42
CA PRO A 92 -11.97 1.13 2.00
C PRO A 92 -13.29 1.25 1.22
N ARG A 93 -13.22 1.99 0.13
CA ARG A 93 -14.22 2.07 -0.94
C ARG A 93 -13.88 1.07 -2.03
N PHE A 94 -14.89 0.31 -2.44
CA PHE A 94 -14.78 -0.68 -3.50
C PHE A 94 -15.62 -0.25 -4.71
N VAL A 95 -15.13 -0.56 -5.90
CA VAL A 95 -15.88 -0.46 -7.15
C VAL A 95 -15.99 -1.86 -7.75
N GLY A 96 -17.19 -2.42 -7.77
CA GLY A 96 -17.47 -3.73 -8.35
C GLY A 96 -17.14 -3.81 -9.84
N GLY A 97 -17.05 -5.03 -10.37
CA GLY A 97 -16.85 -5.25 -11.82
C GLY A 97 -17.98 -4.70 -12.70
N ASP A 98 -19.16 -4.51 -12.11
CA ASP A 98 -20.34 -3.85 -12.70
C ASP A 98 -20.27 -2.31 -12.62
N GLY A 99 -19.24 -1.75 -11.98
CA GLY A 99 -19.07 -0.32 -11.77
C GLY A 99 -19.78 0.23 -10.53
N ASN A 100 -20.52 -0.59 -9.77
CA ASN A 100 -21.20 -0.12 -8.57
C ASN A 100 -20.22 0.10 -7.42
N THR A 101 -20.38 1.23 -6.73
CA THR A 101 -19.55 1.56 -5.56
C THR A 101 -20.18 1.04 -4.27
N PHE A 102 -19.38 0.42 -3.40
CA PHE A 102 -19.79 0.06 -2.05
C PHE A 102 -18.69 0.37 -1.04
N TYR A 103 -19.10 0.71 0.18
CA TYR A 103 -18.21 0.98 1.30
C TYR A 103 -18.26 -0.21 2.23
N PHE A 104 -17.12 -0.86 2.45
CA PHE A 104 -17.04 -2.05 3.27
C PHE A 104 -15.98 -1.86 4.36
N HIS A 105 -16.45 -1.61 5.57
CA HIS A 105 -15.57 -1.29 6.69
C HIS A 105 -14.96 -2.51 7.40
N GLY A 106 -15.30 -3.74 6.99
CA GLY A 106 -14.72 -4.96 7.58
C GLY A 106 -14.69 -4.97 9.11
N ARG A 107 -13.68 -5.66 9.65
CA ARG A 107 -13.27 -5.59 11.06
C ARG A 107 -11.75 -5.48 11.09
N LYS A 108 -11.24 -4.77 12.10
CA LYS A 108 -9.81 -4.67 12.34
C LYS A 108 -9.22 -6.07 12.64
N ASP A 109 -8.03 -6.32 12.09
CA ASP A 109 -7.20 -7.51 12.27
C ASP A 109 -7.90 -8.81 11.86
N GLU A 110 -8.76 -8.73 10.83
CA GLU A 110 -9.56 -9.83 10.31
C GLU A 110 -9.41 -9.95 8.80
N ASP A 111 -9.59 -11.17 8.28
CA ASP A 111 -9.47 -11.49 6.86
C ASP A 111 -10.84 -11.62 6.19
N PHE A 112 -10.96 -11.08 4.98
CA PHE A 112 -12.20 -11.15 4.19
C PHE A 112 -11.92 -11.58 2.75
N CYS A 113 -12.77 -12.47 2.22
CA CYS A 113 -12.77 -12.80 0.80
C CYS A 113 -13.26 -11.58 -0.01
N LEU A 114 -12.43 -11.12 -0.94
CA LEU A 114 -12.79 -10.05 -1.88
C LEU A 114 -13.40 -10.62 -3.16
N ALA A 115 -12.75 -11.65 -3.71
CA ALA A 115 -13.16 -12.30 -4.95
C ALA A 115 -12.81 -13.78 -4.93
N SER A 116 -13.73 -14.60 -5.45
CA SER A 116 -13.53 -16.02 -5.62
C SER A 116 -14.03 -16.45 -6.98
N ASP A 117 -13.26 -17.32 -7.62
CA ASP A 117 -13.63 -18.04 -8.84
C ASP A 117 -13.17 -19.51 -8.68
N ASN A 118 -13.48 -20.36 -9.66
CA ASN A 118 -12.97 -21.74 -9.68
C ASN A 118 -11.44 -21.78 -9.76
N ASP A 119 -10.85 -20.74 -10.36
CA ASP A 119 -9.44 -20.70 -10.73
C ASP A 119 -8.53 -19.93 -9.77
N PHE A 120 -9.11 -19.13 -8.87
CA PHE A 120 -8.39 -18.34 -7.89
C PHE A 120 -9.29 -17.89 -6.72
N HIS A 121 -8.66 -17.52 -5.61
CA HIS A 121 -9.32 -16.92 -4.45
C HIS A 121 -8.46 -15.78 -3.92
N VAL A 122 -9.08 -14.63 -3.65
CA VAL A 122 -8.42 -13.41 -3.17
C VAL A 122 -8.99 -13.06 -1.80
N ASN A 123 -8.15 -13.10 -0.77
CA ASN A 123 -8.45 -12.60 0.57
C ASN A 123 -7.67 -11.32 0.84
N ALA A 124 -8.25 -10.46 1.66
CA ALA A 124 -7.61 -9.26 2.16
C ALA A 124 -7.59 -9.25 3.68
N HIS A 125 -6.44 -8.90 4.25
CA HIS A 125 -6.28 -8.63 5.67
C HIS A 125 -6.52 -7.15 5.95
N PHE A 126 -7.39 -6.86 6.90
CA PHE A 126 -7.77 -5.50 7.25
C PHE A 126 -7.06 -5.04 8.51
N ILE A 127 -6.39 -3.89 8.44
CA ILE A 127 -5.96 -3.13 9.62
C ILE A 127 -7.02 -2.10 9.96
N GLY A 128 -6.95 -1.53 11.17
CA GLY A 128 -7.91 -0.52 11.55
C GLY A 128 -7.59 0.25 12.82
N LYS A 129 -8.35 1.33 13.00
CA LYS A 129 -8.30 2.21 14.16
C LYS A 129 -9.68 2.31 14.80
N ARG A 130 -9.72 2.00 16.10
CA ARG A 130 -10.90 2.22 16.93
C ARG A 130 -11.10 3.71 17.16
N ASN A 131 -12.29 4.19 16.85
CA ASN A 131 -12.81 5.45 17.38
C ASN A 131 -13.88 5.11 18.44
N LEU A 132 -13.66 5.59 19.68
CA LEU A 132 -14.56 5.29 20.81
C LEU A 132 -15.94 5.92 20.68
N ASN A 133 -16.06 6.98 19.86
CA ASN A 133 -17.32 7.66 19.61
C ASN A 133 -18.13 7.01 18.47
N LEU A 134 -17.55 6.00 17.79
CA LEU A 134 -18.20 5.29 16.70
C LEU A 134 -18.52 3.85 17.09
N THR A 135 -19.57 3.30 16.48
CA THR A 135 -19.97 1.90 16.66
C THR A 135 -19.10 0.94 15.84
N ARG A 136 -18.28 1.46 14.92
CA ARG A 136 -17.44 0.71 13.98
C ARG A 136 -16.01 1.25 13.95
N ASP A 137 -15.10 0.43 13.46
CA ASP A 137 -13.71 0.82 13.20
C ASP A 137 -13.59 1.50 11.84
N PHE A 138 -12.59 2.36 11.72
CA PHE A 138 -12.02 2.70 10.41
C PHE A 138 -11.06 1.59 10.03
N THR A 139 -11.09 1.16 8.77
CA THR A 139 -10.25 0.06 8.31
C THR A 139 -9.67 0.34 6.94
N TRP A 140 -8.57 -0.34 6.66
CA TRP A 140 -7.82 -0.28 5.41
C TRP A 140 -7.27 -1.66 5.09
N VAL A 141 -7.00 -1.92 3.81
CA VAL A 141 -6.41 -3.18 3.39
C VAL A 141 -4.90 -3.14 3.62
N GLN A 142 -4.37 -3.98 4.51
CA GLN A 142 -2.92 -4.08 4.73
C GLN A 142 -2.27 -5.02 3.71
N SER A 143 -2.90 -6.15 3.45
CA SER A 143 -2.35 -7.17 2.57
C SER A 143 -3.46 -7.91 1.83
N ILE A 144 -3.08 -8.52 0.72
CA ILE A 144 -3.89 -9.51 0.04
C ILE A 144 -3.12 -10.81 -0.14
N GLY A 145 -3.83 -11.91 0.07
CA GLY A 145 -3.38 -13.26 -0.26
C GLY A 145 -4.19 -13.78 -1.44
N VAL A 146 -3.50 -14.28 -2.48
CA VAL A 146 -4.15 -14.88 -3.64
C VAL A 146 -3.70 -16.32 -3.78
N ILE A 147 -4.64 -17.25 -3.77
CA ILE A 147 -4.40 -18.65 -4.10
C ILE A 147 -4.87 -18.87 -5.53
N PHE A 148 -4.04 -19.46 -6.38
CA PHE A 148 -4.40 -19.78 -7.76
C PHE A 148 -3.59 -20.98 -8.24
N ALA A 149 -4.22 -21.92 -8.95
CA ALA A 149 -3.60 -23.20 -9.27
C ALA A 149 -2.97 -23.84 -8.01
N CYS A 150 -1.65 -24.09 -8.02
CA CYS A 150 -0.88 -24.58 -6.86
C CYS A 150 -0.04 -23.50 -6.17
N HIS A 151 -0.24 -22.22 -6.50
CA HIS A 151 0.58 -21.11 -6.05
C HIS A 151 -0.13 -20.23 -5.01
N LYS A 152 0.70 -19.55 -4.20
CA LYS A 152 0.27 -18.52 -3.26
C LYS A 152 1.00 -17.22 -3.56
N LEU A 153 0.27 -16.13 -3.73
CA LEU A 153 0.81 -14.79 -3.88
C LEU A 153 0.44 -13.95 -2.65
N LEU A 154 1.42 -13.25 -2.10
CA LEU A 154 1.23 -12.22 -1.08
C LEU A 154 1.62 -10.87 -1.66
N ILE A 155 0.77 -9.87 -1.44
CA ILE A 155 1.08 -8.44 -1.62
C ILE A 155 0.71 -7.74 -0.33
N ALA A 156 1.66 -7.03 0.30
CA ALA A 156 1.42 -6.37 1.58
C ALA A 156 2.08 -4.99 1.64
N ALA A 157 1.44 -4.09 2.39
CA ALA A 157 2.02 -2.86 2.88
C ALA A 157 2.74 -3.14 4.22
N GLU A 158 4.04 -2.87 4.26
CA GLU A 158 4.83 -2.94 5.48
C GLU A 158 4.42 -1.82 6.45
N ARG A 159 4.34 -2.17 7.74
CA ARG A 159 4.03 -1.19 8.77
C ARG A 159 5.20 -0.22 8.92
N THR A 160 4.89 1.07 9.02
CA THR A 160 5.90 2.11 9.29
C THR A 160 5.40 3.07 10.35
N SER A 161 6.32 3.61 11.16
CA SER A 161 6.01 4.69 12.11
C SER A 161 6.17 6.08 11.50
N THR A 162 6.80 6.17 10.32
CA THR A 162 7.01 7.43 9.59
C THR A 162 6.89 7.17 8.10
N TRP A 163 6.18 8.03 7.38
CA TRP A 163 6.10 7.91 5.94
C TRP A 163 7.24 8.65 5.23
N ASP A 164 8.01 7.92 4.43
CA ASP A 164 8.87 8.49 3.38
C ASP A 164 8.59 7.77 2.07
N GLY A 165 7.95 8.45 1.12
CA GLY A 165 7.61 7.86 -0.18
C GLY A 165 8.82 7.44 -1.03
N LYS A 166 10.05 7.76 -0.62
CA LYS A 166 11.29 7.29 -1.25
C LYS A 166 11.79 5.95 -0.69
N ILE A 167 11.16 5.45 0.37
CA ILE A 167 11.38 4.12 0.91
C ILE A 167 10.30 3.21 0.35
N ASP A 168 10.70 2.02 -0.09
CA ASP A 168 9.74 1.00 -0.52
C ASP A 168 9.15 0.32 0.72
N HIS A 169 7.83 0.38 0.85
CA HIS A 169 7.05 -0.26 1.90
C HIS A 169 6.25 -1.46 1.36
N LEU A 170 6.61 -1.95 0.17
CA LEU A 170 5.94 -3.07 -0.46
C LEU A 170 6.63 -4.40 -0.09
N SER A 171 5.84 -5.38 0.34
CA SER A 171 6.29 -6.76 0.55
C SER A 171 5.57 -7.69 -0.42
N LEU A 172 6.35 -8.47 -1.18
CA LEU A 172 5.87 -9.40 -2.20
C LEU A 172 6.44 -10.79 -1.96
N ALA A 173 5.59 -11.81 -2.02
CA ALA A 173 6.05 -13.20 -2.01
C ALA A 173 5.24 -14.06 -2.98
N LEU A 174 5.92 -15.01 -3.62
CA LEU A 174 5.32 -16.07 -4.41
C LEU A 174 5.77 -17.42 -3.82
N ASP A 175 4.82 -18.27 -3.44
CA ASP A 175 5.07 -19.56 -2.79
C ASP A 175 5.98 -19.46 -1.57
N ASP A 176 5.71 -18.46 -0.74
CA ASP A 176 6.48 -18.14 0.48
C ASP A 176 7.94 -17.70 0.19
N ILE A 177 8.30 -17.49 -1.09
CA ILE A 177 9.60 -16.95 -1.51
C ILE A 177 9.45 -15.44 -1.79
N PRO A 178 10.14 -14.56 -1.04
CA PRO A 178 10.11 -13.13 -1.28
C PRO A 178 10.65 -12.77 -2.66
N ALA A 179 9.96 -11.90 -3.39
CA ALA A 179 10.47 -11.36 -4.65
C ALA A 179 11.41 -10.20 -4.36
N ASN A 180 12.66 -10.54 -4.00
CA ASN A 180 13.70 -9.57 -3.67
C ASN A 180 14.41 -9.11 -4.95
N VAL A 181 13.82 -8.12 -5.63
CA VAL A 181 14.20 -7.68 -6.98
C VAL A 181 14.48 -6.17 -6.96
N PRO A 182 15.43 -5.66 -7.75
CA PRO A 182 15.67 -4.23 -7.85
C PRO A 182 14.39 -3.46 -8.21
N THR A 183 14.03 -2.48 -7.38
CA THR A 183 12.88 -1.59 -7.54
C THR A 183 13.16 -0.53 -8.62
N ILE A 184 13.27 -0.98 -9.86
CA ILE A 184 13.47 -0.11 -11.02
C ILE A 184 12.13 0.03 -11.72
N GLU A 185 11.68 1.28 -11.90
CA GLU A 185 10.42 1.56 -12.61
C GLU A 185 10.41 0.89 -14.00
N GLY A 186 9.33 0.17 -14.30
CA GLY A 186 9.16 -0.57 -15.56
C GLY A 186 9.93 -1.89 -15.63
N PHE A 187 10.79 -2.20 -14.66
CA PHE A 187 11.41 -3.51 -14.57
C PHE A 187 10.35 -4.58 -14.34
N THR A 188 10.45 -5.67 -15.09
CA THR A 188 9.53 -6.79 -14.99
C THR A 188 10.29 -8.03 -14.58
N TRP A 189 10.02 -8.50 -13.36
CA TRP A 189 10.43 -9.82 -12.92
C TRP A 189 9.43 -10.87 -13.38
N ARG A 190 9.92 -12.05 -13.76
CA ARG A 190 9.10 -13.22 -14.09
C ARG A 190 9.54 -14.38 -13.23
N SER A 191 8.57 -15.11 -12.69
CA SER A 191 8.87 -16.27 -11.85
C SER A 191 9.57 -17.36 -12.67
N PRO A 192 10.71 -17.89 -12.21
CA PRO A 192 11.36 -19.03 -12.86
C PRO A 192 10.53 -20.32 -12.78
N SER A 193 9.80 -20.54 -11.69
CA SER A 193 8.97 -21.73 -11.45
C SER A 193 7.58 -21.60 -12.08
N ALA A 194 7.09 -20.38 -12.27
CA ALA A 194 5.79 -20.08 -12.86
C ALA A 194 5.90 -18.94 -13.90
N PRO A 195 6.38 -19.21 -15.13
CA PRO A 195 6.66 -18.16 -16.13
C PRO A 195 5.47 -17.30 -16.56
N TYR A 196 4.26 -17.70 -16.18
CA TYR A 196 3.01 -16.98 -16.40
C TYR A 196 2.69 -15.98 -15.29
N VAL A 197 3.52 -15.89 -14.25
CA VAL A 197 3.45 -14.91 -13.16
C VAL A 197 4.55 -13.86 -13.35
N SER A 198 4.19 -12.58 -13.33
CA SER A 198 5.14 -11.48 -13.46
C SER A 198 4.82 -10.31 -12.53
N PHE A 199 5.86 -9.68 -11.99
CA PHE A 199 5.78 -8.46 -11.19
C PHE A 199 6.46 -7.34 -11.95
N THR A 200 5.76 -6.23 -12.19
CA THR A 200 6.27 -5.05 -12.87
C THR A 200 6.14 -3.86 -11.95
N TRP A 201 7.26 -3.25 -11.54
CA TRP A 201 7.22 -2.07 -10.67
C TRP A 201 6.68 -0.86 -11.46
N SER A 202 5.63 -0.24 -10.92
CA SER A 202 4.97 0.93 -11.55
C SER A 202 5.66 2.25 -11.21
N GLY A 203 6.59 2.25 -10.26
CA GLY A 203 7.40 3.38 -9.85
C GLY A 203 8.70 2.92 -9.17
N PRO A 204 9.53 3.87 -8.72
CA PRO A 204 10.78 3.54 -8.01
C PRO A 204 10.56 2.92 -6.62
N THR A 205 9.37 3.12 -6.03
CA THR A 205 8.96 2.63 -4.71
C THR A 205 7.44 2.43 -4.67
N ASN A 206 6.97 1.60 -3.75
CA ASN A 206 5.59 1.46 -3.29
C ASN A 206 4.56 0.96 -4.32
N GLY A 207 4.90 0.86 -5.60
CA GLY A 207 3.96 0.51 -6.66
C GLY A 207 4.38 -0.73 -7.45
N VAL A 208 3.46 -1.69 -7.59
CA VAL A 208 3.64 -2.88 -8.43
C VAL A 208 2.39 -3.23 -9.23
N VAL A 209 2.62 -3.81 -10.39
CA VAL A 209 1.63 -4.53 -11.19
C VAL A 209 1.98 -6.01 -11.17
N VAL A 210 1.13 -6.82 -10.57
CA VAL A 210 1.23 -8.28 -10.60
C VAL A 210 0.28 -8.82 -11.67
N GLU A 211 0.79 -9.68 -12.55
CA GLU A 211 -0.02 -10.31 -13.59
C GLU A 211 0.17 -11.82 -13.57
N VAL A 212 -0.96 -12.54 -13.53
CA VAL A 212 -1.05 -13.98 -13.79
C VAL A 212 -1.75 -14.15 -15.13
N LYS A 213 -0.96 -14.46 -16.16
CA LYS A 213 -1.38 -14.44 -17.56
C LYS A 213 -2.69 -15.20 -17.76
N GLY A 214 -3.69 -14.52 -18.31
CA GLY A 214 -4.99 -15.09 -18.64
C GLY A 214 -5.95 -15.29 -17.45
N LYS A 215 -5.51 -15.03 -16.21
CA LYS A 215 -6.38 -15.09 -15.01
C LYS A 215 -6.70 -13.69 -14.50
N PHE A 216 -5.70 -12.98 -14.00
CA PHE A 216 -5.89 -11.66 -13.41
C PHE A 216 -4.66 -10.77 -13.48
N ARG A 217 -4.90 -9.48 -13.31
CA ARG A 217 -3.91 -8.44 -13.10
C ARG A 217 -4.31 -7.62 -11.88
N ILE A 218 -3.34 -7.33 -11.02
CA ILE A 218 -3.51 -6.55 -9.79
C ILE A 218 -2.53 -5.39 -9.88
N ASN A 219 -3.07 -4.18 -9.85
CA ASN A 219 -2.32 -2.97 -9.53
C ASN A 219 -2.35 -2.79 -8.02
N ALA A 220 -1.21 -2.57 -7.38
CA ALA A 220 -1.11 -2.35 -5.95
C ALA A 220 -0.15 -1.20 -5.68
N ASP A 221 -0.60 -0.24 -4.89
CA ASP A 221 0.17 0.92 -4.45
C ASP A 221 0.09 1.02 -2.92
N VAL A 222 1.23 1.13 -2.25
CA VAL A 222 1.30 1.40 -0.82
C VAL A 222 1.21 2.89 -0.59
N VAL A 223 0.23 3.34 0.18
CA VAL A 223 -0.02 4.76 0.47
C VAL A 223 -0.14 5.00 1.98
N PRO A 224 0.23 6.19 2.48
CA PRO A 224 0.01 6.55 3.87
C PRO A 224 -1.40 7.07 4.06
N ILE A 225 -1.98 6.86 5.24
CA ILE A 225 -3.09 7.70 5.67
C ILE A 225 -2.54 9.07 6.06
N THR A 226 -2.95 10.10 5.32
CA THR A 226 -2.40 11.45 5.50
C THR A 226 -3.00 12.16 6.72
N ALA A 227 -2.28 13.12 7.28
CA ALA A 227 -2.79 13.96 8.37
C ALA A 227 -4.06 14.74 7.97
N ASP A 228 -4.14 15.17 6.71
CA ASP A 228 -5.33 15.85 6.18
C ASP A 228 -6.53 14.91 6.08
N GLU A 229 -6.33 13.70 5.57
CA GLU A 229 -7.39 12.68 5.53
C GLU A 229 -7.85 12.34 6.96
N SER A 230 -6.91 12.08 7.86
CA SER A 230 -7.19 11.83 9.29
C SER A 230 -8.01 12.96 9.93
N ARG A 231 -7.68 14.22 9.63
CA ARG A 231 -8.42 15.39 10.12
C ARG A 231 -9.82 15.50 9.53
N VAL A 232 -9.96 15.31 8.22
CA VAL A 232 -11.25 15.44 7.51
C VAL A 232 -12.21 14.32 7.92
N HIS A 233 -11.71 13.10 8.10
CA HIS A 233 -12.52 11.93 8.41
C HIS A 233 -12.59 11.59 9.91
N GLY A 234 -11.79 12.26 10.75
CA GLY A 234 -11.80 12.04 12.19
C GLY A 234 -11.20 10.69 12.61
N TYR A 235 -10.24 10.17 11.84
CA TYR A 235 -9.55 8.92 12.18
C TYR A 235 -8.73 9.06 13.47
N ASN A 236 -8.25 10.28 13.77
CA ASN A 236 -7.39 10.58 14.90
C ASN A 236 -6.13 9.69 14.92
N ILE A 237 -5.50 9.58 13.75
CA ILE A 237 -4.20 8.91 13.60
C ILE A 237 -3.12 9.79 14.20
N THR A 238 -2.33 9.16 15.05
CA THR A 238 -1.18 9.72 15.77
C THR A 238 0.09 9.02 15.26
N ASP A 239 1.26 9.57 15.58
CA ASP A 239 2.56 9.12 15.04
C ASP A 239 2.95 7.69 15.51
N ASP A 240 2.23 7.10 16.46
CA ASP A 240 2.43 5.74 16.97
C ASP A 240 1.99 4.63 16.00
N SER A 241 1.42 4.96 14.85
CA SER A 241 1.06 3.99 13.79
C SER A 241 0.76 4.72 12.49
N CYS A 242 1.79 5.19 11.75
CA CYS A 242 1.55 5.66 10.37
C CYS A 242 1.07 4.48 9.52
N PHE A 243 -0.25 4.30 9.46
CA PHE A 243 -0.90 3.22 8.72
C PHE A 243 -0.59 3.42 7.23
N ALA A 244 0.39 2.69 6.73
CA ALA A 244 0.52 2.42 5.31
C ALA A 244 -0.49 1.32 4.96
N HIS A 245 -1.20 1.49 3.86
CA HIS A 245 -2.15 0.51 3.36
C HIS A 245 -2.06 0.38 1.85
N LEU A 246 -2.74 -0.63 1.31
CA LEU A 246 -2.83 -0.87 -0.11
C LEU A 246 -4.01 -0.10 -0.70
N GLU A 247 -3.76 0.58 -1.81
CA GLU A 247 -4.75 0.84 -2.84
C GLU A 247 -4.57 -0.19 -3.95
N LEU A 248 -5.68 -0.80 -4.39
CA LEU A 248 -5.69 -1.94 -5.28
C LEU A 248 -6.56 -1.66 -6.50
N GLY A 249 -6.17 -2.25 -7.63
CA GLY A 249 -6.98 -2.31 -8.85
C GLY A 249 -6.96 -3.72 -9.42
N PHE A 250 -8.10 -4.40 -9.37
CA PHE A 250 -8.26 -5.75 -9.91
C PHE A 250 -8.80 -5.74 -11.34
N LYS A 251 -8.17 -6.53 -12.20
CA LYS A 251 -8.71 -6.89 -13.52
C LYS A 251 -8.71 -8.40 -13.66
N PHE A 252 -9.88 -8.99 -13.78
CA PHE A 252 -10.05 -10.42 -14.04
C PHE A 252 -10.37 -10.64 -15.52
N TYR A 253 -9.69 -11.59 -16.17
CA TYR A 253 -9.77 -11.76 -17.63
C TYR A 253 -10.84 -12.77 -18.09
N ASN A 254 -11.16 -13.77 -17.26
CA ASN A 254 -12.07 -14.86 -17.63
C ASN A 254 -12.78 -15.44 -16.39
N MET A 255 -13.53 -14.62 -15.64
CA MET A 255 -14.32 -15.14 -14.51
C MET A 255 -15.50 -15.97 -15.00
N SER A 256 -15.80 -17.05 -14.30
CA SER A 256 -17.02 -17.83 -14.51
C SER A 256 -18.27 -16.98 -14.20
N SER A 257 -19.41 -17.29 -14.83
CA SER A 257 -20.67 -16.58 -14.61
C SER A 257 -21.22 -16.71 -13.18
N GLU A 258 -20.69 -17.64 -12.38
CA GLU A 258 -21.01 -17.84 -10.96
C GLU A 258 -20.01 -17.13 -10.03
N GLY A 259 -18.88 -16.64 -10.56
CA GLY A 259 -17.88 -15.85 -9.83
C GLY A 259 -18.37 -14.43 -9.58
N GLY A 260 -18.85 -14.17 -8.36
CA GLY A 260 -19.28 -12.85 -7.92
C GLY A 260 -18.32 -12.22 -6.92
N TRP A 261 -18.21 -10.88 -6.94
CA TRP A 261 -17.75 -10.12 -5.77
C TRP A 261 -18.78 -10.32 -4.65
N SER A 262 -18.44 -11.09 -3.61
CA SER A 262 -19.33 -11.31 -2.47
C SER A 262 -18.66 -10.88 -1.16
N PRO A 263 -19.11 -9.78 -0.53
CA PRO A 263 -18.73 -9.45 0.85
C PRO A 263 -19.33 -10.40 1.91
N ARG A 264 -20.08 -11.43 1.47
CA ARG A 264 -20.70 -12.45 2.32
C ARG A 264 -20.49 -13.83 1.71
N ALA A 265 -19.29 -14.38 1.86
CA ALA A 265 -19.09 -15.80 1.68
C ALA A 265 -18.13 -16.34 2.75
N ASN A 266 -18.71 -16.85 3.84
CA ASN A 266 -18.14 -17.99 4.54
C ASN A 266 -18.12 -19.13 3.52
N LEU A 267 -17.00 -19.35 2.84
CA LEU A 267 -16.79 -20.59 2.10
C LEU A 267 -15.39 -21.13 2.42
N GLN A 268 -15.40 -22.02 3.40
CA GLN A 268 -14.33 -22.95 3.72
C GLN A 268 -13.67 -23.48 2.44
N ALA A 269 -12.36 -23.27 2.34
CA ALA A 269 -11.39 -23.97 1.51
C ALA A 269 -11.94 -25.17 0.69
N ARG A 270 -12.11 -24.98 -0.62
CA ARG A 270 -12.28 -26.08 -1.59
C ARG A 270 -11.20 -26.13 -2.67
N ILE A 271 -10.03 -25.54 -2.43
CA ILE A 271 -8.89 -25.65 -3.35
C ILE A 271 -7.83 -26.67 -2.85
N CYS A 272 -8.01 -27.28 -1.67
CA CYS A 272 -6.97 -28.15 -1.07
C CYS A 272 -7.31 -29.65 -0.89
N GLU A 273 -8.32 -30.23 -1.56
CA GLU A 273 -8.67 -31.67 -1.38
C GLU A 273 -8.41 -32.61 -2.57
N HIS A 274 -7.70 -32.16 -3.60
CA HIS A 274 -7.14 -33.09 -4.60
C HIS A 274 -5.63 -33.13 -4.55
N GLY A 275 -5.10 -33.67 -3.45
CA GLY A 275 -3.67 -33.93 -3.38
C GLY A 275 -3.11 -34.28 -2.01
N GLN A 276 -3.75 -35.12 -1.20
CA GLN A 276 -3.08 -36.07 -0.29
C GLN A 276 -4.10 -36.83 0.54
N GLY A 277 -4.06 -38.16 0.43
CA GLY A 277 -4.76 -39.04 1.34
C GLY A 277 -4.17 -38.99 2.75
N ARG A 278 -5.08 -39.12 3.73
CA ARG A 278 -4.87 -39.59 5.11
C ARG A 278 -3.94 -38.77 6.01
N GLY A 279 -4.59 -37.98 6.88
CA GLY A 279 -4.34 -38.02 8.32
C GLY A 279 -3.52 -36.88 8.91
N GLY A 280 -4.06 -36.23 9.94
CA GLY A 280 -3.30 -35.49 10.94
C GLY A 280 -3.67 -34.01 11.05
N HIS A 281 -4.35 -33.67 12.16
CA HIS A 281 -4.54 -32.31 12.65
C HIS A 281 -3.24 -31.50 12.71
N ALA A 282 -3.25 -30.27 12.20
CA ALA A 282 -2.39 -29.20 12.70
C ALA A 282 -3.09 -27.85 12.53
N ARG A 283 -3.44 -27.23 13.65
CA ARG A 283 -3.77 -25.81 13.76
C ARG A 283 -2.47 -25.02 13.69
N HIS A 284 -2.29 -24.16 12.70
CA HIS A 284 -1.33 -23.06 12.80
C HIS A 284 -1.97 -21.82 12.18
N GLY A 285 -2.24 -20.85 13.06
CA GLY A 285 -2.69 -19.52 12.69
C GLY A 285 -1.54 -18.71 12.09
N TRP A 286 -1.91 -17.80 11.20
CA TRP A 286 -1.03 -16.76 10.71
C TRP A 286 -0.82 -15.74 11.84
N HIS A 287 0.39 -15.70 12.39
CA HIS A 287 0.86 -14.60 13.23
C HIS A 287 2.02 -13.93 12.48
N ALA A 288 1.80 -12.66 12.11
CA ALA A 288 2.82 -11.65 11.86
C ALA A 288 2.22 -10.29 12.26
#